data_AF-A0A937TFE6-F1
#
_entry.id   AF-A0A937TFE6-F1
#
_cell.length_a   1.000
_cell.length_b   1.000
_cell.length_c   1.000
_cell.angle_alpha   90.00
_cell.angle_beta   90.00
_cell.angle_gamma   90.00
#
_symmetry.space_group_name_H-M   'P 1'
#
loop_
_entity.id
_entity.type
_entity.pdbx_description
1 polymer ?
#
loop_
_entity_poly.entity_id
_entity_poly.type
_entity_poly.pdbx_seq_one_letter_code
_entity_poly.pdbx_strand_id
1 'polypeptide(L)'
;MKNKGFTLVEIMIVVAIIALLAAIAIPNLLRARLNANESAGISSLRTVSAAAISFRTVNTAYPVALTNLGAATPAYIDTILGCAVQPCGKQGYSFALTGGTNTFTATARPQTFQTTGVRSFFVDESGVIRWTNLDAAATVASTPLD
;
A
#
# COMPACT_ATOMS: atom_id res chain seq x y z
N MET A 1 47.72 14.10 -28.87
CA MET A 1 47.13 13.76 -27.56
C MET A 1 46.88 12.25 -27.57
N LYS A 2 47.54 11.47 -26.71
CA LYS A 2 47.37 10.00 -26.67
C LYS A 2 46.14 9.68 -25.84
N ASN A 3 45.04 9.30 -26.49
CA ASN A 3 43.86 8.76 -25.81
C ASN A 3 44.24 7.40 -25.23
N LYS A 4 44.39 7.32 -23.90
CA LYS A 4 44.42 6.04 -23.20
C LYS A 4 43.00 5.47 -23.21
N GLY A 5 42.75 4.52 -24.10
CA GLY A 5 41.51 3.73 -24.08
C GLY A 5 41.54 2.72 -22.93
N PHE A 6 40.38 2.46 -22.34
CA PHE A 6 40.20 1.35 -21.40
C PHE A 6 40.50 0.02 -22.08
N THR A 7 41.10 -0.91 -21.35
CA THR A 7 41.31 -2.27 -21.87
C THR A 7 40.00 -3.06 -21.83
N LEU A 8 39.80 -3.97 -22.80
CA LEU A 8 38.62 -4.86 -22.78
C LEU A 8 38.56 -5.70 -21.49
N VAL A 9 39.72 -6.11 -20.99
CA VAL A 9 39.85 -6.89 -19.75
C VAL A 9 39.40 -6.09 -18.52
N GLU A 10 39.71 -4.79 -18.44
CA GLU A 10 39.21 -3.92 -17.36
C GLU A 10 37.69 -3.89 -17.33
N ILE A 11 37.05 -3.69 -18.49
CA ILE A 11 35.58 -3.63 -18.55
C ILE A 11 34.96 -4.99 -18.19
N MET A 12 35.57 -6.11 -18.59
CA MET A 12 35.07 -7.45 -18.25
C MET A 12 35.06 -7.72 -16.74
N ILE A 13 36.15 -7.42 -16.03
CA ILE A 13 36.24 -7.66 -14.59
C ILE A 13 35.26 -6.74 -13.83
N VAL A 14 35.15 -5.49 -14.26
CA VAL A 14 34.23 -4.52 -13.64
C VAL A 14 32.78 -4.98 -13.78
N VAL A 15 32.36 -5.40 -14.97
CA VAL A 15 31.00 -5.90 -15.19
C VAL A 15 30.75 -7.19 -14.41
N ALA A 16 31.74 -8.09 -14.28
CA ALA A 16 31.60 -9.31 -13.49
C ALA A 16 31.35 -9.03 -12.00
N ILE A 17 32.08 -8.08 -11.40
CA ILE A 17 31.90 -7.71 -9.99
C ILE A 17 30.56 -6.99 -9.79
N ILE A 18 30.18 -6.08 -10.69
CA ILE A 18 28.87 -5.40 -10.61
C ILE A 18 27.74 -6.42 -10.73
N ALA A 19 27.84 -7.41 -11.63
CA ALA A 19 26.85 -8.47 -11.77
C ALA A 19 26.72 -9.33 -10.51
N LEU A 20 27.84 -9.66 -9.86
CA LEU A 20 27.84 -10.39 -8.58
C LEU A 20 27.14 -9.61 -7.47
N LEU A 21 27.46 -8.32 -7.32
CA LEU A 21 26.82 -7.46 -6.33
C LEU A 21 25.32 -7.29 -6.61
N ALA A 22 24.95 -7.09 -7.88
CA ALA A 22 23.56 -6.96 -8.31
C ALA A 22 22.75 -8.25 -8.04
N ALA A 23 23.33 -9.42 -8.26
CA ALA A 23 22.66 -10.71 -8.03
C ALA A 23 22.23 -10.91 -6.57
N ILE A 24 23.00 -10.38 -5.60
CA ILE A 24 22.65 -10.45 -4.17
C ILE A 24 21.74 -9.27 -3.78
N ALA A 25 22.01 -8.07 -4.29
CA ALA A 25 21.30 -6.85 -3.90
C ALA A 25 19.87 -6.79 -4.41
N ILE A 26 19.60 -7.19 -5.66
CA ILE A 26 18.28 -7.11 -6.30
C ILE A 26 17.20 -7.90 -5.53
N PRO A 27 17.38 -9.21 -5.21
CA PRO A 27 16.35 -9.97 -4.50
C PRO A 27 16.07 -9.41 -3.10
N ASN A 28 17.11 -8.92 -2.41
CA ASN A 28 16.96 -8.29 -1.09
C ASN A 28 16.20 -6.97 -1.18
N LEU A 29 16.50 -6.14 -2.20
CA LEU A 29 15.79 -4.88 -2.44
C LEU A 29 14.31 -5.11 -2.77
N LEU A 30 13.98 -6.14 -3.56
CA LEU A 30 12.59 -6.48 -3.87
C LEU A 30 11.81 -6.87 -2.61
N ARG A 31 12.40 -7.72 -1.75
CA ARG A 31 11.79 -8.08 -0.45
C ARG A 31 11.62 -6.88 0.46
N ALA A 32 12.62 -6.00 0.53
CA ALA A 32 12.54 -4.78 1.33
C ALA A 32 11.42 -3.85 0.84
N ARG A 33 11.25 -3.71 -0.48
CA ARG A 33 10.16 -2.94 -1.08
C ARG A 33 8.78 -3.52 -0.77
N LEU A 34 8.62 -4.85 -0.85
CA LEU A 34 7.36 -5.52 -0.48
C LEU A 34 6.98 -5.23 0.98
N ASN A 35 7.92 -5.37 1.91
CA ASN A 35 7.69 -5.09 3.33
C ASN A 35 7.37 -3.60 3.58
N ALA A 36 8.06 -2.69 2.88
CA ALA A 36 7.81 -1.26 2.99
C ALA A 36 6.40 -0.90 2.47
N ASN A 37 6.00 -1.47 1.33
CA ASN A 37 4.65 -1.29 0.78
C ASN A 37 3.58 -1.83 1.72
N GLU A 38 3.79 -3.01 2.32
CA GLU A 38 2.87 -3.58 3.31
C GLU A 38 2.72 -2.69 4.54
N SER A 39 3.84 -2.22 5.11
CA SER A 39 3.81 -1.31 6.25
C SER A 39 3.11 0.01 5.91
N ALA A 40 3.35 0.56 4.72
CA ALA A 40 2.68 1.78 4.24
C ALA A 40 1.19 1.54 3.98
N GLY A 41 0.84 0.36 3.49
CA GLY A 41 -0.52 -0.14 3.28
C GLY A 41 -1.31 -0.15 4.59
N ILE A 42 -0.78 -0.83 5.61
CA ILE A 42 -1.37 -0.92 6.94
C ILE A 42 -1.50 0.48 7.56
N SER A 43 -0.46 1.32 7.48
CA SER A 43 -0.48 2.67 8.02
C SER A 43 -1.57 3.53 7.37
N SER A 44 -1.66 3.51 6.03
CA SER A 44 -2.69 4.24 5.29
C SER A 44 -4.10 3.72 5.62
N LEU A 45 -4.25 2.41 5.82
CA LEU A 45 -5.53 1.80 6.22
C LEU A 45 -5.94 2.24 7.64
N ARG A 46 -5.00 2.35 8.58
CA ARG A 46 -5.24 2.93 9.92
C ARG A 46 -5.70 4.39 9.82
N THR A 47 -5.06 5.18 8.96
CA THR A 47 -5.46 6.57 8.70
C THR A 47 -6.89 6.65 8.14
N VAL A 48 -7.25 5.78 7.19
CA VAL A 48 -8.62 5.70 6.65
C VAL A 48 -9.62 5.33 7.74
N SER A 49 -9.31 4.35 8.57
CA SER A 49 -10.18 3.94 9.68
C SER A 49 -10.42 5.08 10.67
N ALA A 50 -9.36 5.77 11.09
CA ALA A 50 -9.46 6.90 12.00
C ALA A 50 -10.25 8.07 11.37
N ALA A 51 -10.03 8.33 10.08
CA ALA A 51 -10.77 9.33 9.32
C ALA A 51 -12.26 8.98 9.19
N ALA A 52 -12.61 7.73 8.92
CA ALA A 52 -14.01 7.28 8.85
C ALA A 52 -14.73 7.44 10.19
N ILE A 53 -14.06 7.09 11.31
CA ILE A 53 -14.60 7.29 12.66
C ILE A 53 -14.79 8.79 12.94
N SER A 54 -13.81 9.62 12.60
CA SER A 54 -13.89 11.07 12.77
C SER A 54 -14.97 11.71 11.90
N PHE A 55 -15.16 11.22 10.68
CA PHE A 55 -16.22 11.68 9.79
C PHE A 55 -17.61 11.44 10.40
N ARG A 56 -17.82 10.30 11.06
CA ARG A 56 -19.09 9.95 11.73
C ARG A 56 -19.36 10.75 13.01
N THR A 57 -18.36 11.41 13.62
CA THR A 57 -18.66 12.27 14.77
C THR A 57 -19.37 13.56 14.34
N VAL A 58 -19.14 14.00 13.10
CA VAL A 58 -19.73 15.20 12.51
C VAL A 58 -20.94 14.85 11.62
N ASN A 59 -20.94 13.66 11.02
CA ASN A 59 -22.00 13.19 10.12
C ASN A 59 -22.77 12.02 10.76
N THR A 60 -24.06 11.88 10.45
CA THR A 60 -24.89 10.80 11.00
C THR A 60 -24.59 9.41 10.44
N ALA A 61 -23.61 9.28 9.54
CA ALA A 61 -23.21 8.06 8.86
C ALA A 61 -21.70 8.02 8.60
N TYR A 62 -21.16 6.83 8.38
CA TYR A 62 -19.81 6.65 7.85
C TYR A 62 -19.73 7.13 6.38
N PRO A 63 -18.53 7.49 5.89
CA PRO A 63 -18.34 7.84 4.48
C PRO A 63 -18.74 6.66 3.58
N VAL A 64 -19.44 6.92 2.48
CA VAL A 64 -19.82 5.86 1.53
C VAL A 64 -18.68 5.52 0.56
N ALA A 65 -17.70 6.42 0.41
CA ALA A 65 -16.49 6.23 -0.39
C ALA A 65 -15.30 7.03 0.20
N LEU A 66 -14.06 6.66 -0.19
CA LEU A 66 -12.85 7.39 0.21
C LEU A 66 -12.87 8.86 -0.25
N THR A 67 -13.52 9.16 -1.38
CA THR A 67 -13.67 10.54 -1.88
C THR A 67 -14.40 11.44 -0.88
N ASN A 68 -15.35 10.92 -0.07
CA ASN A 68 -16.01 11.73 0.96
C ASN A 68 -15.04 12.21 2.03
N LEU A 69 -14.01 11.42 2.34
CA LEU A 69 -12.97 11.77 3.29
C LEU A 69 -11.96 12.76 2.70
N GLY A 70 -11.61 12.59 1.42
CA GLY A 70 -10.65 13.45 0.71
C GLY A 70 -11.22 14.78 0.23
N ALA A 71 -12.53 14.85 -0.03
CA ALA A 71 -13.23 16.06 -0.51
C ALA A 71 -13.89 16.87 0.62
N ALA A 72 -13.84 16.39 1.86
CA ALA A 72 -14.33 17.16 3.02
C ALA A 72 -13.51 18.45 3.22
N THR A 73 -14.11 19.43 3.91
CA THR A 73 -13.48 20.71 4.24
C THR A 73 -13.51 20.95 5.75
N PRO A 74 -12.36 20.81 6.46
CA PRO A 74 -11.05 20.32 5.99
C PRO A 74 -11.06 18.83 5.64
N ALA A 75 -10.13 18.41 4.78
CA ALA A 75 -10.03 17.02 4.35
C ALA A 75 -9.51 16.12 5.48
N TYR A 76 -10.09 14.93 5.63
CA TYR A 76 -9.68 13.96 6.65
C TYR A 76 -8.47 13.12 6.23
N ILE A 77 -8.28 12.95 4.92
CA ILE A 77 -7.17 12.19 4.32
C ILE A 77 -6.60 12.96 3.12
N ASP A 78 -5.39 12.60 2.71
CA ASP A 78 -4.74 13.19 1.53
C ASP A 78 -5.49 12.81 0.23
N THR A 79 -5.34 13.64 -0.80
CA THR A 79 -6.05 13.50 -2.08
C THR A 79 -5.67 12.24 -2.86
N ILE A 80 -4.47 11.67 -2.63
CA ILE A 80 -4.09 10.38 -3.21
C ILE A 80 -4.94 9.26 -2.63
N LEU A 81 -5.16 9.26 -1.31
CA LEU A 81 -5.96 8.24 -0.62
C LEU A 81 -7.47 8.50 -0.72
N GLY A 82 -7.88 9.76 -0.91
CA GLY A 82 -9.26 10.20 -1.17
C GLY A 82 -9.53 10.53 -2.64
N CYS A 83 -8.92 9.78 -3.55
CA CYS A 83 -9.00 10.01 -4.99
C CYS A 83 -10.43 9.91 -5.56
N ALA A 84 -10.71 10.61 -6.66
CA ALA A 84 -12.04 10.58 -7.28
C ALA A 84 -12.36 9.25 -7.98
N VAL A 85 -11.35 8.59 -8.56
CA VAL A 85 -11.51 7.33 -9.30
C VAL A 85 -11.01 6.17 -8.43
N GLN A 86 -11.94 5.39 -7.89
CA GLN A 86 -11.65 4.26 -7.02
C GLN A 86 -11.32 2.99 -7.84
N PRO A 87 -10.45 2.10 -7.34
CA PRO A 87 -9.78 2.14 -6.04
C PRO A 87 -8.53 3.05 -6.05
N CYS A 88 -8.26 3.73 -4.93
CA CYS A 88 -7.11 4.65 -4.82
C CYS A 88 -5.80 3.92 -4.68
N GLY A 89 -4.83 4.20 -5.53
CA GLY A 89 -3.49 3.62 -5.46
C GLY A 89 -2.53 4.46 -4.59
N LYS A 90 -1.89 3.85 -3.61
CA LYS A 90 -0.81 4.46 -2.82
C LYS A 90 0.21 3.41 -2.39
N GLN A 91 1.50 3.65 -2.68
CA GLN A 91 2.63 2.81 -2.22
C GLN A 91 2.45 1.31 -2.55
N GLY A 92 2.01 0.98 -3.77
CA GLY A 92 1.82 -0.40 -4.24
C GLY A 92 0.53 -1.08 -3.78
N TYR A 93 -0.33 -0.37 -3.04
CA TYR A 93 -1.63 -0.84 -2.57
C TYR A 93 -2.78 -0.05 -3.18
N SER A 94 -3.89 -0.72 -3.44
CA SER A 94 -5.17 -0.14 -3.81
C SER A 94 -6.12 -0.15 -2.60
N PHE A 95 -6.73 0.99 -2.34
CA PHE A 95 -7.62 1.21 -1.21
C PHE A 95 -9.04 1.38 -1.71
N ALA A 96 -9.97 0.78 -0.99
CA ALA A 96 -11.39 0.97 -1.18
C ALA A 96 -12.06 1.07 0.18
N LEU A 97 -13.11 1.89 0.24
CA LEU A 97 -13.97 2.00 1.41
C LEU A 97 -15.41 1.91 0.95
N THR A 98 -16.22 1.18 1.71
CA THR A 98 -17.68 1.15 1.57
C THR A 98 -18.27 1.33 2.96
N GLY A 99 -19.06 2.37 3.15
CA GLY A 99 -19.72 2.67 4.41
C GLY A 99 -21.21 2.86 4.27
N GLY A 100 -21.86 2.92 5.42
CA GLY A 100 -23.29 3.23 5.57
C GLY A 100 -23.56 3.92 6.90
N THR A 101 -24.80 3.87 7.38
CA THR A 101 -25.20 4.60 8.59
C THR A 101 -24.42 4.16 9.84
N ASN A 102 -24.19 2.85 10.00
CA ASN A 102 -23.66 2.28 11.24
C ASN A 102 -22.40 1.45 11.07
N THR A 103 -22.05 1.08 9.84
CA THR A 103 -20.91 0.21 9.55
C THR A 103 -20.09 0.78 8.43
N PHE A 104 -18.81 0.43 8.41
CA PHE A 104 -17.97 0.63 7.25
C PHE A 104 -16.98 -0.50 7.11
N THR A 105 -16.52 -0.69 5.89
CA THR A 105 -15.41 -1.58 5.59
C THR A 105 -14.41 -0.82 4.75
N ALA A 106 -13.14 -0.96 5.08
CA ALA A 106 -12.05 -0.48 4.28
C ALA A 106 -11.08 -1.62 4.00
N THR A 107 -10.62 -1.70 2.76
CA THR A 107 -9.68 -2.73 2.31
C THR A 107 -8.45 -2.09 1.70
N ALA A 108 -7.30 -2.72 1.92
CA ALA A 108 -6.07 -2.42 1.20
C ALA A 108 -5.58 -3.70 0.51
N ARG A 109 -5.56 -3.72 -0.82
CA ARG A 109 -5.08 -4.86 -1.60
C ARG A 109 -3.80 -4.49 -2.35
N PRO A 110 -2.85 -5.41 -2.57
CA PRO A 110 -1.75 -5.11 -3.47
C PRO A 110 -2.28 -4.82 -4.87
N GLN A 111 -1.75 -3.78 -5.55
CA GLN A 111 -2.12 -3.47 -6.93
C GLN A 111 -1.75 -4.60 -7.90
N THR A 112 -0.66 -5.32 -7.61
CA THR A 112 -0.30 -6.55 -8.29
C THR A 112 0.13 -7.56 -7.24
N PHE A 113 -0.71 -8.57 -7.02
CA PHE A 113 -0.45 -9.64 -6.06
C PHE A 113 0.90 -10.31 -6.32
N GLN A 114 1.63 -10.64 -5.26
CA GLN A 114 3.01 -11.16 -5.28
C GLN A 114 4.09 -10.24 -5.86
N THR A 115 3.74 -9.04 -6.36
CA THR A 115 4.72 -8.09 -6.92
C THR A 115 4.80 -6.80 -6.11
N THR A 116 3.65 -6.21 -5.75
CA THR A 116 3.62 -4.98 -4.94
C THR A 116 3.33 -5.25 -3.46
N GLY A 117 2.79 -6.44 -3.15
CA GLY A 117 2.53 -6.94 -1.81
C GLY A 117 2.08 -8.41 -1.84
N VAL A 118 2.18 -9.11 -0.71
CA VAL A 118 1.78 -10.52 -0.59
C VAL A 118 0.57 -10.74 0.31
N ARG A 119 0.14 -9.71 1.06
CA ARG A 119 -1.03 -9.74 1.92
C ARG A 119 -2.05 -8.67 1.53
N SER A 120 -3.32 -9.00 1.66
CA SER A 120 -4.42 -8.02 1.63
C SER A 120 -4.87 -7.73 3.06
N PHE A 121 -5.36 -6.51 3.30
CA PHE A 121 -5.78 -6.05 4.62
C PHE A 121 -7.23 -5.54 4.61
N PHE A 122 -7.86 -5.65 5.76
CA PHE A 122 -9.25 -5.25 6.01
C PHE A 122 -9.34 -4.57 7.37
N VAL A 123 -10.20 -3.57 7.48
CA VAL A 123 -10.62 -2.98 8.75
C VAL A 123 -12.08 -2.55 8.64
N ASP A 124 -12.80 -2.64 9.74
CA ASP A 124 -14.17 -2.18 9.89
C ASP A 124 -14.30 -1.24 11.10
N GLU A 125 -15.54 -0.95 11.53
CA GLU A 125 -15.79 -0.10 12.70
C GLU A 125 -15.20 -0.62 14.02
N SER A 126 -14.77 -1.88 14.11
CA SER A 126 -14.06 -2.39 15.28
C SER A 126 -12.63 -1.83 15.40
N GLY A 127 -12.07 -1.32 14.30
CA GLY A 127 -10.68 -0.86 14.22
C GLY A 127 -9.63 -1.99 14.21
N VAL A 128 -10.07 -3.25 14.28
CA VAL A 128 -9.17 -4.41 14.20
C VAL A 128 -8.77 -4.62 12.75
N ILE A 129 -7.47 -4.49 12.46
CA ILE A 129 -6.94 -4.83 11.15
C ILE A 129 -6.85 -6.35 11.03
N ARG A 130 -7.34 -6.88 9.92
CA ARG A 130 -7.26 -8.30 9.55
C ARG A 130 -6.54 -8.45 8.24
N TRP A 131 -6.00 -9.63 7.98
CA TRP A 131 -5.20 -9.89 6.79
C TRP A 131 -5.44 -11.27 6.19
N THR A 132 -5.14 -11.41 4.89
CA THR A 132 -5.11 -12.70 4.18
C THR A 132 -3.94 -12.73 3.20
N ASN A 133 -3.41 -13.91 2.91
CA ASN A 133 -2.38 -14.18 1.90
C ASN A 133 -2.97 -14.69 0.58
N LEU A 134 -4.28 -14.56 0.39
CA LEU A 134 -4.96 -14.92 -0.85
C LEU A 134 -4.99 -13.70 -1.79
N ASP A 135 -5.06 -13.95 -3.10
CA ASP A 135 -5.39 -12.91 -4.08
C ASP A 135 -6.89 -12.57 -4.03
N ALA A 136 -7.33 -12.12 -2.87
CA ALA A 136 -8.70 -11.74 -2.56
C ALA A 136 -8.67 -10.57 -1.58
N ALA A 137 -9.80 -9.88 -1.44
CA ALA A 137 -9.98 -8.94 -0.34
C ALA A 137 -9.97 -9.70 0.99
N ALA A 138 -9.26 -9.15 1.99
CA ALA A 138 -9.47 -9.60 3.37
C ALA A 138 -10.88 -9.22 3.82
N THR A 139 -11.43 -9.96 4.77
CA THR A 139 -12.79 -9.77 5.29
C THR A 139 -12.79 -9.82 6.82
N VAL A 140 -13.96 -9.60 7.41
CA VAL A 140 -14.16 -9.78 8.86
C VAL A 140 -13.83 -11.20 9.35
N ALA A 141 -13.87 -12.21 8.48
CA ALA A 141 -13.50 -13.57 8.82
C ALA A 141 -11.98 -13.84 8.72
N SER A 142 -11.22 -12.89 8.17
CA SER A 142 -9.76 -13.01 8.05
C SER A 142 -9.07 -12.90 9.41
N THR A 143 -7.82 -13.39 9.48
CA THR A 143 -7.03 -13.41 10.70
C THR A 143 -6.68 -12.00 11.16
N PRO A 144 -6.83 -11.67 12.44
CA PRO A 144 -6.34 -10.40 13.00
C PRO A 144 -4.84 -10.20 12.73
N LEU A 145 -4.46 -8.94 12.55
CA LEU A 145 -3.08 -8.50 12.52
C LEU A 145 -2.68 -8.14 13.96
N ASP A 146 -1.87 -8.99 14.58
CA ASP A 146 -1.28 -8.76 15.90
C ASP A 146 -0.33 -7.55 15.93
#